data_AF-A0A352ALR5-F1
#
_entry.id   AF-A0A352ALR5-F1
#
_cell.length_a   1.000
_cell.length_b   1.000
_cell.length_c   1.000
_cell.angle_alpha   90.00
_cell.angle_beta   90.00
_cell.angle_gamma   90.00
#
_symmetry.space_group_name_H-M   'P 1'
#
loop_
_entity.id
_entity.type
_entity.pdbx_description
1 polymer ?
#
loop_
_entity_poly.entity_id
_entity_poly.type
_entity_poly.pdbx_seq_one_letter_code
_entity_poly.pdbx_strand_id
1 'polypeptide(L)'
;MTKVTTVRLDEALTEQLDALAASVDRPRSWLIEQAIKRYLEEQAWQVQAIQEALADLRSGKAELVPHEQVMQRLETKLTAKLAQ
;
A
#
# COMPACT_ATOMS: atom_id res chain seq x y z
N MET A 1 13.71 19.89 -3.39
CA MET A 1 14.41 20.25 -2.13
C MET A 1 14.28 19.09 -1.17
N THR A 2 15.35 18.68 -0.51
CA THR A 2 15.33 17.62 0.52
C THR A 2 15.06 18.23 1.90
N LYS A 3 14.34 17.49 2.75
CA LYS A 3 14.11 17.84 4.16
C LYS A 3 14.71 16.75 5.04
N VAL A 4 15.29 17.15 6.18
CA VAL A 4 15.81 16.20 7.16
C VAL A 4 14.67 15.74 8.06
N THR A 5 14.58 14.43 8.28
CA THR A 5 13.63 13.82 9.20
C THR A 5 14.39 12.87 10.12
N THR A 6 14.22 13.06 11.43
CA THR A 6 14.81 12.18 12.44
C THR A 6 13.83 11.05 12.75
N VAL A 7 14.29 9.81 12.64
CA VAL A 7 13.52 8.61 12.96
C VAL A 7 14.25 7.84 14.05
N ARG A 8 13.48 7.26 14.98
CA ARG A 8 14.02 6.35 16.00
C ARG A 8 13.89 4.93 15.48
N LEU A 9 14.99 4.22 15.46
CA LEU A 9 15.08 2.80 15.10
C LEU A 9 15.66 2.07 16.31
N ASP A 10 15.17 0.87 16.57
CA ASP A 10 15.82 0.00 17.54
C ASP A 10 17.18 -0.50 17.01
N GLU A 11 17.98 -1.05 17.91
CA GLU A 11 19.34 -1.52 17.63
C GLU A 11 19.35 -2.62 16.57
N ALA A 12 18.49 -3.63 16.71
CA ALA A 12 18.40 -4.76 15.81
C ALA A 12 18.04 -4.34 14.37
N LEU A 13 17.14 -3.37 14.21
CA LEU A 13 16.78 -2.83 12.90
C LEU A 13 17.91 -1.99 12.31
N THR A 14 18.64 -1.26 13.15
CA THR A 14 19.79 -0.46 12.71
C THR A 14 20.91 -1.35 12.18
N GLU A 15 21.23 -2.44 12.87
CA GLU A 15 22.23 -3.42 12.43
C GLU A 15 21.86 -4.07 11.10
N GLN A 16 20.59 -4.46 10.93
CA GLN A 16 20.11 -5.03 9.67
C GLN A 16 20.22 -4.05 8.50
N LEU A 17 19.89 -2.77 8.74
CA LEU A 17 20.02 -1.72 7.72
C LEU A 17 21.49 -1.47 7.36
N ASP A 18 22.40 -1.46 8.34
CA ASP A 18 23.82 -1.23 8.10
C ASP A 18 24.45 -2.38 7.31
N ALA A 19 24.09 -3.63 7.63
CA ALA A 19 24.54 -4.81 6.88
C ALA A 19 24.04 -4.78 5.43
N LEU A 20 22.76 -4.46 5.21
CA LEU A 20 22.18 -4.34 3.88
C LEU A 20 22.84 -3.20 3.10
N ALA A 21 23.00 -2.03 3.71
CA ALA A 21 23.65 -0.86 3.14
C ALA A 21 25.07 -1.18 2.62
N ALA A 22 25.86 -1.89 3.43
CA ALA A 22 27.20 -2.33 3.06
C ALA A 22 27.19 -3.27 1.84
N SER A 23 26.25 -4.23 1.80
CA SER A 23 26.15 -5.18 0.68
C SER A 23 25.79 -4.56 -0.67
N VAL A 24 25.08 -3.43 -0.67
CA VAL A 24 24.65 -2.72 -1.89
C VAL A 24 25.49 -1.47 -2.18
N ASP A 25 26.54 -1.22 -1.39
CA ASP A 25 27.42 -0.04 -1.48
C ASP A 25 26.62 1.29 -1.50
N ARG A 26 25.70 1.45 -0.56
CA ARG A 26 24.88 2.67 -0.41
C ARG A 26 24.81 3.12 1.04
N PRO A 27 24.65 4.43 1.30
CA PRO A 27 24.43 4.90 2.66
C PRO A 27 23.07 4.43 3.19
N ARG A 28 22.97 4.19 4.49
CA ARG A 28 21.72 3.81 5.16
C ARG A 28 20.54 4.73 4.85
N SER A 29 20.79 6.04 4.75
CA SER A 29 19.77 7.03 4.40
C SER A 29 19.12 6.77 3.05
N TRP A 30 19.87 6.21 2.09
CA TRP A 30 19.33 5.84 0.78
C TRP A 30 18.34 4.68 0.90
N LEU A 31 18.66 3.64 1.67
CA LEU A 31 17.74 2.52 1.91
C LEU A 31 16.46 2.97 2.63
N ILE A 32 16.59 3.85 3.63
CA ILE A 32 15.45 4.43 4.34
C ILE A 32 14.57 5.22 3.37
N GLU A 33 15.16 6.04 2.49
CA GLU A 33 14.42 6.77 1.46
C GLU A 33 13.65 5.83 0.52
N GLN A 34 14.30 4.77 0.03
CA GLN A 34 13.66 3.79 -0.86
C GLN A 34 12.50 3.07 -0.17
N ALA A 35 12.70 2.65 1.09
CA ALA A 35 11.67 1.99 1.87
C ALA A 35 10.44 2.89 2.08
N ILE A 36 10.66 4.17 2.38
CA ILE A 36 9.58 5.15 2.54
C ILE A 36 8.85 5.38 1.21
N LYS A 37 9.58 5.54 0.09
CA LYS A 37 8.96 5.70 -1.24
C LYS A 37 8.06 4.51 -1.57
N ARG A 38 8.59 3.30 -1.41
CA ARG A 38 7.85 2.07 -1.67
C ARG A 38 6.61 1.96 -0.78
N TYR A 39 6.74 2.24 0.52
CA TYR A 39 5.60 2.24 1.43
C TYR A 39 4.54 3.25 1.00
N LEU A 40 4.94 4.47 0.64
CA LEU A 40 4.00 5.49 0.18
C LEU A 40 3.33 5.09 -1.14
N GLU A 41 4.06 4.56 -2.12
CA GLU A 41 3.46 4.07 -3.37
C GLU A 41 2.45 2.94 -3.11
N GLU A 42 2.80 1.98 -2.25
CA GLU A 42 1.95 0.84 -1.90
C GLU A 42 0.71 1.24 -1.09
N GLN A 43 0.77 2.30 -0.28
CA GLN A 43 -0.34 2.69 0.59
C GLN A 43 -1.16 3.86 0.05
N ALA A 44 -0.56 4.76 -0.74
CA ALA A 44 -1.22 5.97 -1.22
C ALA A 44 -2.41 5.65 -2.10
N TRP A 45 -2.32 4.63 -2.96
CA TRP A 45 -3.46 4.25 -3.82
C TRP A 45 -4.67 3.85 -2.97
N GLN A 46 -4.48 3.11 -1.87
CA GLN A 46 -5.57 2.63 -1.04
C GLN A 46 -6.24 3.78 -0.31
N VAL A 47 -5.43 4.67 0.29
CA VAL A 47 -5.94 5.86 0.97
C VAL A 47 -6.69 6.75 -0.02
N GLN A 48 -6.12 6.99 -1.20
CA GLN A 48 -6.76 7.79 -2.24
C GLN A 48 -8.07 7.17 -2.70
N ALA A 49 -8.10 5.87 -3.00
CA ALA A 49 -9.31 5.16 -3.41
C ALA A 49 -10.43 5.23 -2.36
N ILE A 50 -10.08 5.11 -1.08
CA ILE A 50 -11.05 5.27 0.02
C ILE A 50 -11.61 6.70 0.03
N GLN A 51 -10.74 7.71 -0.08
CA GLN A 51 -11.19 9.11 -0.07
C GLN A 51 -12.07 9.45 -1.27
N GLU A 52 -11.75 8.95 -2.45
CA GLU A 52 -12.56 9.07 -3.68
C GLU A 52 -13.92 8.41 -3.51
N ALA A 53 -13.96 7.14 -3.07
CA ALA A 53 -15.21 6.43 -2.83
C ALA A 53 -16.10 7.16 -1.79
N LEU A 54 -15.50 7.69 -0.72
CA LEU A 54 -16.22 8.49 0.27
C LEU A 54 -16.75 9.81 -0.32
N ALA A 55 -16.02 10.45 -1.24
CA ALA A 55 -16.47 11.65 -1.91
C ALA A 55 -17.62 11.37 -2.89
N ASP A 56 -17.57 10.27 -3.63
CA ASP A 56 -18.65 9.83 -4.53
C ASP A 56 -19.92 9.48 -3.75
N LEU A 57 -19.78 8.81 -2.60
CA LEU A 57 -20.88 8.54 -1.67
C LEU A 57 -21.54 9.83 -1.18
N ARG A 58 -20.74 10.79 -0.71
CA ARG A 58 -21.25 12.08 -0.19
C ARG A 58 -21.89 12.93 -1.28
N SER A 59 -21.40 12.85 -2.51
CA SER A 59 -21.93 13.63 -3.65
C SER A 59 -23.09 12.94 -4.38
N GLY A 60 -23.49 11.74 -3.96
CA GLY A 60 -24.56 10.96 -4.59
C GLY A 60 -24.19 10.39 -5.96
N LYS A 61 -22.90 10.39 -6.32
CA LYS A 61 -22.38 9.83 -7.57
C LYS A 61 -22.03 8.34 -7.47
N ALA A 62 -21.93 7.82 -6.24
CA ALA A 62 -21.58 6.43 -6.01
C ALA A 62 -22.64 5.47 -6.56
N GLU A 63 -22.21 4.52 -7.38
CA GLU A 63 -23.01 3.37 -7.79
C GLU A 63 -22.96 2.30 -6.71
N LEU A 64 -24.08 2.08 -6.02
CA LEU A 64 -24.20 1.09 -4.96
C LEU A 64 -24.82 -0.19 -5.50
N VAL A 65 -24.20 -1.33 -5.19
CA VAL A 65 -24.70 -2.64 -5.56
C VAL A 65 -25.21 -3.36 -4.31
N PRO A 66 -26.45 -3.88 -4.30
CA PRO A 66 -26.96 -4.69 -3.19
C PRO A 66 -26.06 -5.90 -2.91
N HIS A 67 -25.90 -6.23 -1.62
CA HIS A 67 -25.02 -7.31 -1.17
C HIS A 67 -25.30 -8.65 -1.87
N GLU A 68 -26.57 -9.01 -2.06
CA GLU A 68 -26.97 -10.24 -2.74
C GLU A 68 -26.41 -10.35 -4.17
N GLN A 69 -26.44 -9.24 -4.94
CA GLN A 69 -25.89 -9.22 -6.30
C GLN A 69 -24.37 -9.35 -6.30
N VAL A 70 -23.69 -8.82 -5.27
CA VAL A 70 -22.24 -8.98 -5.10
C VAL A 70 -21.90 -10.47 -4.87
N MET A 71 -22.66 -11.15 -4.01
CA MET A 71 -22.45 -12.57 -3.71
C MET A 71 -22.68 -13.46 -4.94
N GLN A 72 -23.76 -13.23 -5.70
CA GLN A 72 -24.03 -13.96 -6.93
C GLN A 72 -22.89 -13.84 -7.97
N ARG A 73 -22.33 -12.62 -8.13
CA ARG A 73 -21.19 -12.38 -9.03
C ARG A 73 -19.93 -13.11 -8.57
N LEU A 74 -19.68 -13.17 -7.26
CA LEU A 74 -18.55 -13.88 -6.66
C LEU A 74 -18.64 -15.39 -6.86
N GLU A 75 -19.81 -15.98 -6.56
CA GLU A 75 -20.08 -17.41 -6.75
C GLU A 75 -19.87 -17.82 -8.21
N THR A 76 -20.42 -17.05 -9.15
CA THR A 76 -20.26 -17.30 -10.59
C THR A 76 -18.78 -17.32 -10.99
N LYS A 77 -17.98 -16.37 -10.49
CA LYS A 77 -16.53 -16.32 -10.76
C LYS A 77 -15.78 -17.50 -10.14
N LEU A 78 -16.17 -17.92 -8.94
CA LEU A 78 -15.56 -19.06 -8.26
C LEU A 78 -15.81 -20.37 -9.03
N THR A 79 -17.05 -20.63 -9.43
CA THR A 79 -17.40 -21.83 -10.20
C THR A 79 -16.68 -21.88 -11.54
N ALA A 80 -16.60 -20.74 -12.25
CA ALA A 80 -15.88 -20.66 -13.51
C ALA A 80 -14.38 -20.96 -13.37
N LYS A 81 -13.76 -20.56 -12.25
CA LYS A 81 -12.33 -20.77 -11.98
C LYS A 81 -12.02 -22.19 -11.51
N LEU A 82 -12.97 -22.87 -10.87
CA LEU A 82 -12.85 -24.27 -10.45
C LEU A 82 -13.11 -25.27 -11.58
N ALA A 83 -13.79 -24.84 -12.65
CA ALA A 83 -14.05 -25.66 -13.83
C ALA A 83 -12.91 -25.61 -14.88
N GLN A 84 -11.82 -24.88 -14.60
CA GLN A 84 -10.65 -24.70 -15.44
C GLN A 84 -9.44 -25.44 -14.85
#